data_AF-A0A962WS02-F1
#
_entry.id   AF-A0A962WS02-F1
#
_cell.length_a   1.000
_cell.length_b   1.000
_cell.length_c   1.000
_cell.angle_alpha   90.00
_cell.angle_beta   90.00
_cell.angle_gamma   90.00
#
_symmetry.space_group_name_H-M   'P 1'
#
loop_
_entity.id
_entity.type
_entity.pdbx_description
1 polymer ?
#
loop_
_entity_poly.entity_id
_entity_poly.type
_entity_poly.pdbx_seq_one_letter_code
_entity_poly.pdbx_strand_id
1 'polypeptide(L)'
;MSQAGTRDAVQLAEHVWWVGYDLPDEGLQGNSYLIDQGDQSVLIDPGSRLAFAETRRKIEQVVPLRSIRWFVCHHQDPSVTSALTLIDTLIERSDARIVSHRRAAEMIRQYALSLPFWLVEENHWQLQLPDRLLQFVFTPYAHFPAAFCSFDAATGLLFSGDLFAGRRETGPLYASEHEAHFETIRPFHEHYFSSREVLSQAISRVERHAVKVIAPQHGYLFSGPLVAHTIHKLKGLECGLYLMAERDSDIQRLSHLNAMLRDITSTMVISRDFREITDRLLAILQREMPAESLEFYVHLENEAVLHLAPESRYRGVAVAPPGQIAGMFGHSRESWQERMGSRFKPVFLQKARATMDCQHLLLPLFKGKDERMYGVVVIAVKDEIEVDSHICQLMEQMSAALQVAVERETIYRSIELERQRFYERSIRDPLTGLFTRFYMEDTLRRLFEIHDRSGGTPVALAMLDVDHFKRINDRYGHVRGDEVLCRVAHIVQADARAGDLPVRLGGEEFGLIVVGEPAVAVASVAERLRQKIAAARFSGTFSGLRVTVSTGTALRQVGESIPGFIERADLALYQAKNQGRNRVCSAESSAGPGQWTLLFD
;
A
#
# COMPACT_ATOMS: atom_id res chain seq x y z
N MET A 1 -11.40 -21.85 24.56
CA MET A 1 -11.75 -21.29 23.22
C MET A 1 -12.75 -22.23 22.55
N SER A 2 -13.75 -21.65 21.88
CA SER A 2 -14.92 -22.28 21.23
C SER A 2 -16.01 -22.79 22.18
N GLN A 3 -17.24 -22.34 21.95
CA GLN A 3 -18.55 -22.94 22.29
C GLN A 3 -19.64 -21.86 22.54
N ALA A 4 -19.93 -20.99 21.57
CA ALA A 4 -21.31 -20.51 21.44
C ALA A 4 -21.96 -21.24 20.26
N GLY A 5 -23.27 -21.43 20.34
CA GLY A 5 -24.02 -22.44 19.56
C GLY A 5 -24.04 -23.85 20.20
N THR A 6 -23.51 -24.04 21.40
CA THR A 6 -23.61 -25.33 22.11
C THR A 6 -25.00 -25.60 22.64
N ARG A 7 -25.37 -26.88 22.66
CA ARG A 7 -26.55 -27.34 23.40
C ARG A 7 -26.36 -27.13 24.91
N ASP A 8 -25.16 -26.98 25.43
CA ASP A 8 -24.95 -26.98 26.88
C ASP A 8 -24.71 -25.58 27.47
N ALA A 9 -25.00 -25.44 28.76
CA ALA A 9 -24.63 -24.27 29.56
C ALA A 9 -23.09 -24.16 29.64
N VAL A 10 -22.57 -22.93 29.59
CA VAL A 10 -21.12 -22.68 29.57
C VAL A 10 -20.72 -21.95 30.84
N GLN A 11 -19.86 -22.56 31.67
CA GLN A 11 -19.35 -21.89 32.86
C GLN A 11 -18.37 -20.78 32.48
N LEU A 12 -18.64 -19.56 32.96
CA LEU A 12 -17.82 -18.37 32.72
C LEU A 12 -16.85 -18.11 33.88
N ALA A 13 -17.31 -18.34 35.10
CA ALA A 13 -16.55 -18.18 36.33
C ALA A 13 -17.17 -19.06 37.45
N GLU A 14 -16.61 -19.00 38.65
CA GLU A 14 -17.11 -19.75 39.81
C GLU A 14 -18.59 -19.40 40.09
N HIS A 15 -19.46 -20.41 39.96
CA HIS A 15 -20.92 -20.32 39.98
C HIS A 15 -21.59 -19.38 38.96
N VAL A 16 -20.87 -18.89 37.94
CA VAL A 16 -21.43 -18.01 36.89
C VAL A 16 -21.44 -18.74 35.55
N TRP A 17 -22.60 -18.74 34.90
CA TRP A 17 -22.86 -19.51 33.69
C TRP A 17 -23.50 -18.65 32.61
N TRP A 18 -23.12 -18.88 31.35
CA TRP A 18 -23.88 -18.45 30.18
C TRP A 18 -24.90 -19.54 29.83
N VAL A 19 -26.16 -19.13 29.77
CA VAL A 19 -27.31 -20.01 29.47
C VAL A 19 -28.11 -19.51 28.27
N GLY A 20 -27.58 -18.54 27.51
CA GLY A 20 -28.21 -18.01 26.30
C GLY A 20 -28.26 -19.01 25.14
N TYR A 21 -28.96 -18.63 24.07
CA TYR A 21 -29.11 -19.43 22.87
C TYR A 21 -29.07 -18.54 21.62
N ASP A 22 -28.28 -18.96 20.63
CA ASP A 22 -28.18 -18.26 19.36
C ASP A 22 -29.34 -18.69 18.45
N LEU A 23 -30.25 -17.77 18.14
CA LEU A 23 -31.36 -18.00 17.22
C LEU A 23 -30.82 -18.04 15.78
N PRO A 24 -31.10 -19.09 14.99
CA PRO A 24 -30.77 -19.12 13.57
C PRO A 24 -31.40 -17.93 12.84
N ASP A 25 -30.64 -17.30 11.95
CA ASP A 25 -31.08 -16.20 11.07
C ASP A 25 -31.47 -14.87 11.76
N GLU A 26 -31.20 -14.70 13.06
CA GLU A 26 -31.35 -13.40 13.73
C GLU A 26 -30.02 -12.61 13.79
N GLY A 27 -30.08 -11.33 13.41
CA GLY A 27 -28.90 -10.46 13.36
C GLY A 27 -28.40 -9.92 14.71
N LEU A 28 -29.18 -10.06 15.78
CA LEU A 28 -28.86 -9.54 17.12
C LEU A 28 -29.11 -10.62 18.18
N GLN A 29 -28.07 -11.43 18.42
CA GLN A 29 -28.13 -12.57 19.34
C GLN A 29 -28.21 -12.12 20.80
N GLY A 30 -29.11 -12.72 21.58
CA GLY A 30 -29.30 -12.44 23.01
C GLY A 30 -28.56 -13.43 23.91
N ASN A 31 -27.83 -12.91 24.89
CA ASN A 31 -27.16 -13.64 25.95
C ASN A 31 -27.99 -13.55 27.24
N SER A 32 -28.09 -14.68 27.94
CA SER A 32 -28.66 -14.76 29.29
C SER A 32 -27.64 -15.43 30.20
N TYR A 33 -27.59 -14.99 31.46
CA TYR A 33 -26.59 -15.43 32.42
C TYR A 33 -27.22 -15.92 33.71
N LEU A 34 -26.62 -16.92 34.32
CA LEU A 34 -27.11 -17.56 35.54
C LEU A 34 -26.01 -17.55 36.59
N ILE A 35 -26.35 -17.04 37.77
CA ILE A 35 -25.52 -17.16 38.98
C ILE A 35 -26.17 -18.21 39.87
N ASP A 36 -25.48 -19.33 40.06
CA ASP A 36 -25.89 -20.40 40.97
C ASP A 36 -25.60 -19.99 42.42
N GLN A 37 -26.65 -19.92 43.23
CA GLN A 37 -26.60 -19.62 44.66
C GLN A 37 -27.55 -20.53 45.45
N GLY A 38 -27.71 -21.78 44.99
CA GLY A 38 -28.72 -22.67 45.54
C GLY A 38 -30.12 -22.08 45.36
N ASP A 39 -30.90 -21.99 46.43
CA ASP A 39 -32.28 -21.49 46.40
C ASP A 39 -32.41 -19.97 46.22
N GLN A 40 -31.29 -19.24 46.11
CA GLN A 40 -31.23 -17.81 45.82
C GLN A 40 -30.58 -17.50 44.46
N SER A 41 -30.62 -18.44 43.52
CA SER A 41 -30.00 -18.27 42.22
C SER A 41 -30.57 -17.07 41.45
N VAL A 42 -29.74 -16.47 40.60
CA VAL A 42 -30.05 -15.24 39.85
C VAL A 42 -30.00 -15.52 38.36
N LEU A 43 -31.09 -15.23 37.65
CA LEU A 43 -31.12 -15.18 36.19
C LEU A 43 -31.03 -13.72 35.74
N ILE A 44 -30.00 -13.39 34.97
CA ILE A 44 -29.72 -12.05 34.46
C ILE A 44 -30.08 -12.00 32.98
N ASP A 45 -30.87 -10.99 32.63
CA ASP A 45 -31.51 -10.78 31.33
C ASP A 45 -32.14 -12.07 30.79
N PRO A 46 -33.30 -12.49 31.34
CA PRO A 46 -33.93 -13.79 31.06
C PRO A 46 -34.20 -14.11 29.59
N GLY A 47 -34.19 -13.08 28.74
CA GLY A 47 -34.14 -13.22 27.30
C GLY A 47 -35.50 -13.05 26.64
N SER A 48 -35.56 -13.44 25.37
CA SER A 48 -36.77 -13.38 24.58
C SER A 48 -37.64 -14.64 24.72
N ARG A 49 -38.95 -14.52 24.48
CA ARG A 49 -39.85 -15.71 24.37
C ARG A 49 -39.37 -16.70 23.31
N LEU A 50 -38.69 -16.22 22.26
CA LEU A 50 -38.20 -17.03 21.15
C LEU A 50 -37.08 -17.98 21.59
N ALA A 51 -36.13 -17.48 22.39
CA ALA A 51 -34.97 -18.26 22.85
C ALA A 51 -35.20 -19.01 24.17
N PHE A 52 -36.31 -18.73 24.88
CA PHE A 52 -36.48 -19.17 26.26
C PHE A 52 -36.56 -20.71 26.43
N ALA A 53 -37.08 -21.45 25.44
CA ALA A 53 -37.16 -22.91 25.55
C ALA A 53 -35.76 -23.54 25.71
N GLU A 54 -34.80 -23.10 24.89
CA GLU A 54 -33.40 -23.56 24.96
C GLU A 54 -32.68 -22.97 26.17
N THR A 55 -32.94 -21.70 26.50
CA THR A 55 -32.39 -21.04 27.69
C THR A 55 -32.79 -21.79 28.96
N ARG A 56 -34.07 -22.15 29.09
CA ARG A 56 -34.58 -22.98 30.20
C ARG A 56 -33.89 -24.34 30.25
N ARG A 57 -33.72 -25.01 29.10
CA ARG A 57 -33.03 -26.30 29.06
C ARG A 57 -31.61 -26.19 29.61
N LYS A 58 -30.89 -25.11 29.29
CA LYS A 58 -29.55 -24.84 29.82
C LYS A 58 -29.56 -24.47 31.30
N ILE A 59 -30.54 -23.70 31.76
CA ILE A 59 -30.72 -23.42 33.20
C ILE A 59 -30.85 -24.72 33.99
N GLU A 60 -31.71 -25.64 33.56
CA GLU A 60 -31.99 -26.92 34.22
C GLU A 60 -30.79 -27.90 34.20
N GLN A 61 -29.76 -27.65 33.36
CA GLN A 61 -28.49 -28.37 33.44
C GLN A 61 -27.64 -27.94 34.64
N VAL A 62 -27.85 -26.72 35.15
CA VAL A 62 -27.07 -26.11 36.23
C VAL A 62 -27.84 -26.17 37.54
N VAL A 63 -29.05 -25.61 37.58
CA VAL A 63 -29.94 -25.65 38.76
C VAL A 63 -31.40 -25.86 38.33
N PRO A 64 -32.24 -26.47 39.18
CA PRO A 64 -33.68 -26.49 38.95
C PRO A 64 -34.23 -25.08 38.73
N LEU A 65 -35.16 -24.86 37.79
CA LEU A 65 -35.74 -23.52 37.56
C LEU A 65 -36.34 -22.91 38.85
N ARG A 66 -36.92 -23.77 39.71
CA ARG A 66 -37.44 -23.39 41.02
C ARG A 66 -36.38 -22.84 41.98
N SER A 67 -35.09 -23.01 41.72
CA SER A 67 -33.99 -22.48 42.53
C SER A 67 -33.72 -20.99 42.25
N ILE A 68 -34.18 -20.47 41.11
CA ILE A 68 -34.01 -19.05 40.77
C ILE A 68 -35.01 -18.22 41.56
N ARG A 69 -34.48 -17.32 42.38
CA ARG A 69 -35.26 -16.35 43.15
C ARG A 69 -35.26 -14.98 42.49
N TRP A 70 -34.18 -14.60 41.82
CA TRP A 70 -33.97 -13.25 41.32
C TRP A 70 -33.91 -13.23 39.80
N PHE A 71 -34.78 -12.45 39.16
CA PHE A 71 -34.81 -12.24 37.71
C PHE A 71 -34.40 -10.81 37.41
N VAL A 72 -33.10 -10.58 37.17
CA VAL A 72 -32.54 -9.25 36.90
C VAL A 72 -32.81 -8.87 35.46
N CYS A 73 -33.48 -7.73 35.26
CA CYS A 73 -33.75 -7.14 33.95
C CYS A 73 -33.11 -5.75 33.92
N HIS A 74 -32.02 -5.61 33.16
CA HIS A 74 -31.27 -4.36 33.07
C HIS A 74 -32.08 -3.20 32.46
N HIS A 75 -33.05 -3.52 31.60
CA HIS A 75 -34.04 -2.61 31.03
C HIS A 75 -35.30 -3.40 30.60
N GLN A 76 -36.24 -2.73 29.95
CA GLN A 76 -37.58 -3.23 29.61
C GLN A 76 -37.71 -3.86 28.21
N ASP A 77 -36.64 -3.91 27.42
CA ASP A 77 -36.79 -4.29 26.01
C ASP A 77 -37.20 -5.76 25.88
N PRO A 78 -37.99 -6.12 24.84
CA PRO A 78 -38.49 -7.48 24.69
C PRO A 78 -37.41 -8.56 24.60
N SER A 79 -36.21 -8.20 24.13
CA SER A 79 -35.03 -9.09 24.10
C SER A 79 -34.57 -9.51 25.49
N VAL A 80 -34.91 -8.74 26.53
CA VAL A 80 -34.58 -9.00 27.94
C VAL A 80 -35.76 -9.59 28.69
N THR A 81 -36.96 -9.04 28.49
CA THR A 81 -38.08 -9.23 29.41
C THR A 81 -39.19 -10.12 28.88
N SER A 82 -39.28 -10.37 27.57
CA SER A 82 -40.46 -11.08 27.05
C SER A 82 -40.55 -12.52 27.56
N ALA A 83 -39.42 -13.18 27.84
CA ALA A 83 -39.40 -14.50 28.48
C ALA A 83 -40.08 -14.54 29.86
N LEU A 84 -40.17 -13.40 30.57
CA LEU A 84 -40.81 -13.33 31.88
C LEU A 84 -42.27 -13.82 31.86
N THR A 85 -42.97 -13.61 30.74
CA THR A 85 -44.35 -14.09 30.57
C THR A 85 -44.47 -15.61 30.57
N LEU A 86 -43.41 -16.34 30.20
CA LEU A 86 -43.34 -17.80 30.31
C LEU A 86 -42.86 -18.20 31.71
N ILE A 87 -41.85 -17.51 32.22
CA ILE A 87 -41.30 -17.73 33.57
C ILE A 87 -42.39 -17.60 34.64
N ASP A 88 -43.21 -16.55 34.56
CA ASP A 88 -44.29 -16.26 35.51
C ASP A 88 -45.30 -17.42 35.61
N THR A 89 -45.52 -18.15 34.52
CA THR A 89 -46.40 -19.34 34.51
C THR A 89 -45.72 -20.61 35.01
N LEU A 90 -44.38 -20.65 35.00
CA LEU A 90 -43.59 -21.84 35.32
C LEU A 90 -42.99 -21.81 36.72
N ILE A 91 -42.86 -20.62 37.31
CA ILE A 91 -42.21 -20.46 38.61
C ILE A 91 -43.21 -20.71 39.74
N GLU A 92 -42.91 -21.67 40.60
CA GLU A 92 -43.83 -22.11 41.67
C GLU A 92 -43.57 -21.43 43.03
N ARG A 93 -42.61 -20.49 43.08
CA ARG A 93 -42.19 -19.84 44.33
C ARG A 93 -42.69 -18.41 44.47
N SER A 94 -43.32 -18.13 45.60
CA SER A 94 -43.93 -16.82 45.95
C SER A 94 -42.92 -15.75 46.35
N ASP A 95 -41.69 -16.16 46.70
CA ASP A 95 -40.60 -15.27 47.09
C ASP A 95 -39.71 -14.83 45.91
N ALA A 96 -40.00 -15.31 44.70
CA ALA A 96 -39.33 -14.88 43.47
C ALA A 96 -39.63 -13.41 43.16
N ARG A 97 -38.63 -12.70 42.63
CA ARG A 97 -38.71 -11.25 42.37
C ARG A 97 -38.11 -10.89 41.02
N ILE A 98 -38.76 -9.95 40.33
CA ILE A 98 -38.18 -9.26 39.18
C ILE A 98 -37.34 -8.10 39.69
N VAL A 99 -36.03 -8.14 39.48
CA VAL A 99 -35.09 -7.09 39.88
C VAL A 99 -34.92 -6.12 38.73
N SER A 100 -35.35 -4.88 38.90
CA SER A 100 -35.20 -3.83 37.88
C SER A 100 -35.33 -2.44 38.49
N HIS A 101 -35.16 -1.40 37.68
CA HIS A 101 -35.39 -0.02 38.10
C HIS A 101 -36.87 0.36 37.97
N ARG A 102 -37.43 1.24 38.81
CA ARG A 102 -38.88 1.61 38.80
C ARG A 102 -39.41 1.98 37.42
N ARG A 103 -38.68 2.79 36.66
CA ARG A 103 -39.08 3.19 35.30
C ARG A 103 -39.21 2.00 34.34
N ALA A 104 -38.32 1.01 34.42
CA ALA A 104 -38.44 -0.22 33.64
C ALA A 104 -39.60 -1.08 34.17
N ALA A 105 -39.73 -1.20 35.50
CA ALA A 105 -40.81 -1.95 36.13
C ALA A 105 -42.21 -1.45 35.72
N GLU A 106 -42.42 -0.15 35.59
CA GLU A 106 -43.68 0.43 35.11
C GLU A 106 -44.06 -0.05 33.69
N MET A 107 -43.06 -0.24 32.82
CA MET A 107 -43.27 -0.78 31.47
C MET A 107 -43.44 -2.30 31.48
N ILE A 108 -42.64 -3.02 32.27
CA ILE A 108 -42.71 -4.49 32.38
C ILE A 108 -44.05 -4.94 32.98
N ARG A 109 -44.66 -4.15 33.88
CA ARG A 109 -46.01 -4.42 34.43
C ARG A 109 -47.09 -4.57 33.36
N GLN A 110 -46.89 -4.02 32.16
CA GLN A 110 -47.83 -4.17 31.04
C GLN A 110 -47.95 -5.62 30.54
N TYR A 111 -47.00 -6.50 30.88
CA TYR A 111 -47.12 -7.93 30.65
C TYR A 111 -48.11 -8.64 31.60
N ALA A 112 -48.65 -7.93 32.60
CA ALA A 112 -49.59 -8.46 33.60
C ALA A 112 -49.06 -9.68 34.37
N LEU A 113 -47.77 -9.65 34.72
CA LEU A 113 -47.09 -10.70 35.47
C LEU A 113 -47.55 -10.75 36.93
N SER A 114 -47.62 -11.94 37.50
CA SER A 114 -47.89 -12.16 38.94
C SER A 114 -46.69 -11.87 39.83
N LEU A 115 -45.48 -12.04 39.30
CA LEU A 115 -44.23 -11.82 40.02
C LEU A 115 -44.06 -10.35 40.50
N PRO A 116 -43.80 -10.13 41.80
CA PRO A 116 -43.57 -8.79 42.32
C PRO A 116 -42.16 -8.27 41.99
N PHE A 117 -42.03 -6.94 41.95
CA PHE A 117 -40.78 -6.25 41.67
C PHE A 117 -39.95 -6.01 42.92
N TRP A 118 -38.64 -6.08 42.75
CA TRP A 118 -37.63 -5.62 43.70
C TRP A 118 -36.84 -4.49 43.01
N LEU A 119 -36.92 -3.28 43.56
CA LEU A 119 -36.44 -2.07 42.88
C LEU A 119 -35.00 -1.75 43.29
N VAL A 120 -34.09 -1.68 42.33
CA VAL A 120 -32.64 -1.52 42.59
C VAL A 120 -32.32 -0.24 43.35
N GLU A 121 -33.02 0.85 43.05
CA GLU A 121 -32.81 2.17 43.66
C GLU A 121 -33.31 2.28 45.10
N GLU A 122 -34.26 1.44 45.50
CA GLU A 122 -34.77 1.36 46.88
C GLU A 122 -33.87 0.50 47.77
N ASN A 123 -33.00 -0.29 47.16
CA ASN A 123 -32.15 -1.26 47.83
C ASN A 123 -30.66 -0.90 47.67
N HIS A 124 -30.36 0.40 47.67
CA HIS A 124 -28.99 0.94 47.63
C HIS A 124 -28.14 0.38 46.49
N TRP A 125 -28.75 -0.02 45.36
CA TRP A 125 -28.07 -0.57 44.19
C TRP A 125 -27.23 -1.82 44.50
N GLN A 126 -27.65 -2.63 45.47
CA GLN A 126 -26.91 -3.82 45.89
C GLN A 126 -27.84 -4.99 46.23
N LEU A 127 -27.49 -6.18 45.74
CA LEU A 127 -28.16 -7.42 46.11
C LEU A 127 -27.15 -8.36 46.79
N GLN A 128 -27.34 -8.58 48.08
CA GLN A 128 -26.55 -9.54 48.85
C GLN A 128 -27.04 -10.96 48.55
N LEU A 129 -26.13 -11.81 48.08
CA LEU A 129 -26.32 -13.25 47.89
C LEU A 129 -25.50 -14.01 48.94
N PRO A 130 -25.69 -15.34 49.11
CA PRO A 130 -25.00 -16.13 50.13
C PRO A 130 -23.47 -15.99 50.13
N ASP A 131 -22.81 -16.04 48.97
CA ASP A 131 -21.34 -16.00 48.86
C ASP A 131 -20.78 -14.72 48.22
N ARG A 132 -21.64 -13.86 47.64
CA ARG A 132 -21.22 -12.69 46.84
C ARG A 132 -22.18 -11.52 46.94
N LEU A 133 -21.69 -10.35 46.54
CA LEU A 133 -22.45 -9.12 46.44
C LEU A 133 -22.57 -8.74 44.98
N LEU A 134 -23.81 -8.63 44.48
CA LEU A 134 -24.09 -8.07 43.16
C LEU A 134 -24.31 -6.56 43.29
N GLN A 135 -23.47 -5.77 42.63
CA GLN A 135 -23.55 -4.31 42.64
C GLN A 135 -24.20 -3.83 41.34
N PHE A 136 -25.24 -3.02 41.42
CA PHE A 136 -25.91 -2.46 40.26
C PHE A 136 -25.33 -1.09 39.91
N VAL A 137 -24.83 -0.93 38.70
CA VAL A 137 -24.20 0.31 38.21
C VAL A 137 -25.20 1.06 37.36
N PHE A 138 -25.71 2.18 37.86
CA PHE A 138 -26.69 2.97 37.12
C PHE A 138 -26.07 3.63 35.88
N THR A 139 -26.59 3.31 34.70
CA THR A 139 -26.12 3.79 33.38
C THR A 139 -27.30 4.43 32.63
N PRO A 140 -27.83 5.55 33.11
CA PRO A 140 -29.03 6.15 32.53
C PRO A 140 -28.78 6.55 31.07
N TYR A 141 -29.79 6.32 30.22
CA TYR A 141 -29.81 6.65 28.80
C TYR A 141 -28.81 5.84 27.94
N ALA A 142 -28.30 4.73 28.46
CA ALA A 142 -27.37 3.81 27.80
C ALA A 142 -28.00 2.40 27.59
N HIS A 143 -28.98 2.22 26.70
CA HIS A 143 -29.67 3.25 25.91
C HIS A 143 -31.00 3.72 26.53
N PHE A 144 -31.54 2.99 27.50
CA PHE A 144 -32.79 3.33 28.18
C PHE A 144 -32.57 4.32 29.34
N PRO A 145 -33.46 5.31 29.60
CA PRO A 145 -33.34 6.27 30.71
C PRO A 145 -33.16 5.70 32.11
N ALA A 146 -33.37 4.39 32.28
CA ALA A 146 -33.21 3.68 33.54
C ALA A 146 -32.42 2.37 33.39
N ALA A 147 -31.59 2.27 32.34
CA ALA A 147 -30.66 1.17 32.19
C ALA A 147 -29.64 1.12 33.34
N PHE A 148 -29.20 -0.08 33.68
CA PHE A 148 -28.13 -0.34 34.62
C PHE A 148 -27.35 -1.59 34.22
N CYS A 149 -26.17 -1.78 34.79
CA CYS A 149 -25.38 -3.01 34.66
C CYS A 149 -25.32 -3.73 36.01
N SER A 150 -24.98 -5.02 36.01
CA SER A 150 -24.72 -5.79 37.23
C SER A 150 -23.25 -6.19 37.30
N PHE A 151 -22.56 -5.84 38.37
CA PHE A 151 -21.17 -6.18 38.63
C PHE A 151 -21.07 -7.20 39.76
N ASP A 152 -20.53 -8.39 39.45
CA ASP A 152 -20.22 -9.41 40.44
C ASP A 152 -18.81 -9.16 41.00
N ALA A 153 -18.75 -8.65 42.23
CA ALA A 153 -17.49 -8.32 42.89
C ALA A 153 -16.63 -9.56 43.19
N ALA A 154 -17.21 -10.76 43.31
CA ALA A 154 -16.45 -11.98 43.60
C ALA A 154 -15.63 -12.42 42.39
N THR A 155 -16.21 -12.35 41.20
CA THR A 155 -15.58 -12.83 39.95
C THR A 155 -14.92 -11.71 39.13
N GLY A 156 -15.33 -10.45 39.34
CA GLY A 156 -14.94 -9.30 38.51
C GLY A 156 -15.66 -9.29 37.16
N LEU A 157 -16.78 -10.01 37.03
CA LEU A 157 -17.57 -10.11 35.82
C LEU A 157 -18.63 -9.01 35.80
N LEU A 158 -18.69 -8.26 34.70
CA LEU A 158 -19.69 -7.24 34.46
C LEU A 158 -20.73 -7.76 33.47
N PHE A 159 -21.95 -7.96 33.93
CA PHE A 159 -23.12 -8.15 33.07
C PHE A 159 -23.58 -6.76 32.64
N SER A 160 -23.23 -6.37 31.42
CA SER A 160 -23.28 -4.98 31.01
C SER A 160 -24.61 -4.55 30.39
N GLY A 161 -25.58 -5.48 30.25
CA GLY A 161 -26.79 -5.19 29.49
C GLY A 161 -26.42 -4.85 28.05
N ASP A 162 -27.05 -3.81 27.50
CA ASP A 162 -26.72 -3.30 26.17
C ASP A 162 -25.46 -2.41 26.11
N LEU A 163 -24.87 -2.07 27.25
CA LEU A 163 -23.54 -1.45 27.25
C LEU A 163 -22.52 -2.49 26.77
N PHE A 164 -21.66 -2.12 25.83
CA PHE A 164 -20.74 -3.04 25.13
C PHE A 164 -21.43 -4.08 24.23
N ALA A 165 -22.71 -3.91 23.93
CA ALA A 165 -23.42 -4.76 22.98
C ALA A 165 -22.88 -4.63 21.54
N GLY A 166 -23.01 -5.71 20.79
CA GLY A 166 -22.69 -5.72 19.36
C GLY A 166 -23.35 -6.86 18.63
N ARG A 167 -23.07 -6.95 17.34
CA ARG A 167 -23.48 -8.09 16.53
C ARG A 167 -22.47 -9.22 16.68
N ARG A 168 -22.98 -10.44 16.78
CA ARG A 168 -22.19 -11.67 16.79
C ARG A 168 -22.82 -12.64 15.81
N GLU A 169 -22.00 -13.15 14.89
CA GLU A 169 -22.39 -14.27 14.04
C GLU A 169 -22.43 -15.56 14.87
N THR A 170 -23.19 -16.56 14.42
CA THR A 170 -23.19 -17.89 15.01
C THR A 170 -21.74 -18.43 15.04
N GLY A 171 -21.18 -18.67 16.22
CA GLY A 171 -19.75 -18.90 16.35
C GLY A 171 -19.25 -18.86 17.80
N PRO A 172 -17.99 -18.46 18.07
CA PRO A 172 -17.44 -18.46 19.42
C PRO A 172 -18.12 -17.45 20.36
N LEU A 173 -18.25 -17.80 21.65
CA LEU A 173 -18.84 -16.91 22.65
C LEU A 173 -17.94 -15.71 22.97
N TYR A 174 -16.62 -15.90 22.88
CA TYR A 174 -15.61 -14.89 23.20
C TYR A 174 -15.04 -14.25 21.94
N ALA A 175 -14.75 -12.94 22.02
CA ALA A 175 -14.07 -12.19 20.95
C ALA A 175 -12.62 -12.68 20.76
N SER A 176 -12.17 -12.79 19.51
CA SER A 176 -10.86 -13.38 19.17
C SER A 176 -9.70 -12.38 19.06
N GLU A 177 -9.91 -11.08 18.76
CA GLU A 177 -8.82 -10.08 18.57
C GLU A 177 -9.24 -8.61 18.81
N HIS A 178 -8.27 -7.71 19.04
CA HIS A 178 -8.46 -6.31 19.48
C HIS A 178 -9.14 -5.37 18.50
N GLU A 179 -8.72 -5.31 17.24
CA GLU A 179 -9.27 -4.35 16.28
C GLU A 179 -10.58 -4.84 15.66
N ALA A 180 -10.67 -6.13 15.32
CA ALA A 180 -11.88 -6.72 14.75
C ALA A 180 -13.08 -6.64 15.69
N HIS A 181 -12.89 -6.79 17.01
CA HIS A 181 -14.00 -6.74 17.98
C HIS A 181 -14.67 -5.37 18.05
N PHE A 182 -13.90 -4.28 17.98
CA PHE A 182 -14.49 -2.94 18.03
C PHE A 182 -15.40 -2.66 16.82
N GLU A 183 -15.06 -3.23 15.66
CA GLU A 183 -15.92 -3.21 14.46
C GLU A 183 -17.27 -3.89 14.67
N THR A 184 -17.36 -4.91 15.53
CA THR A 184 -18.63 -5.62 15.76
C THR A 184 -19.57 -4.91 16.73
N ILE A 185 -19.03 -4.08 17.65
CA ILE A 185 -19.83 -3.34 18.65
C ILE A 185 -20.15 -1.90 18.21
N ARG A 186 -19.30 -1.27 17.39
CA ARG A 186 -19.46 0.14 17.00
C ARG A 186 -20.84 0.44 16.39
N PRO A 187 -21.33 -0.30 15.38
CA PRO A 187 -22.60 0.04 14.73
C PRO A 187 -23.78 0.04 15.71
N PHE A 188 -23.78 -0.87 16.68
CA PHE A 188 -24.80 -0.90 17.72
C PHE A 188 -24.74 0.35 18.58
N HIS A 189 -23.53 0.75 19.04
CA HIS A 189 -23.37 1.92 19.89
C HIS A 189 -23.69 3.22 19.17
N GLU A 190 -23.30 3.35 17.91
CA GLU A 190 -23.61 4.48 17.04
C GLU A 190 -25.13 4.74 16.98
N HIS A 191 -25.92 3.69 16.80
CA HIS A 191 -27.35 3.83 16.50
C HIS A 191 -28.28 3.75 17.73
N TYR A 192 -27.91 2.98 18.75
CA TYR A 192 -28.79 2.75 19.90
C TYR A 192 -28.55 3.75 21.03
N PHE A 193 -27.33 4.30 21.16
CA PHE A 193 -27.01 5.22 22.26
C PHE A 193 -27.36 6.65 21.87
N SER A 194 -27.72 7.47 22.86
CA SER A 194 -28.29 8.80 22.62
C SER A 194 -27.27 9.88 22.29
N SER A 195 -26.05 9.82 22.83
CA SER A 195 -24.98 10.80 22.59
C SER A 195 -23.64 10.29 23.13
N ARG A 196 -22.52 10.84 22.60
CA ARG A 196 -21.17 10.57 23.11
C ARG A 196 -21.05 10.87 24.59
N GLU A 197 -21.61 11.98 25.08
CA GLU A 197 -21.51 12.38 26.48
C GLU A 197 -22.21 11.38 27.41
N VAL A 198 -23.40 10.92 27.03
CA VAL A 198 -24.11 9.87 27.77
C VAL A 198 -23.32 8.57 27.78
N LEU A 199 -22.84 8.12 26.61
CA LEU A 199 -22.06 6.89 26.49
C LEU A 199 -20.77 6.95 27.32
N SER A 200 -20.00 8.03 27.17
CA SER A 200 -18.77 8.27 27.95
C SER A 200 -19.02 8.31 29.45
N GLN A 201 -20.12 8.93 29.89
CA GLN A 201 -20.49 8.97 31.30
C GLN A 201 -20.85 7.57 31.82
N ALA A 202 -21.65 6.79 31.07
CA ALA A 202 -22.01 5.42 31.44
C ALA A 202 -20.77 4.54 31.59
N ILE A 203 -19.85 4.60 30.62
CA ILE A 203 -18.59 3.85 30.66
C ILE A 203 -17.72 4.29 31.84
N SER A 204 -17.61 5.59 32.10
CA SER A 204 -16.82 6.12 33.22
C SER A 204 -17.35 5.72 34.60
N ARG A 205 -18.62 5.31 34.71
CA ARG A 205 -19.18 4.74 35.94
C ARG A 205 -18.76 3.29 36.10
N VAL A 206 -18.85 2.51 35.03
CA VAL A 206 -18.43 1.10 35.00
C VAL A 206 -16.92 0.96 35.23
N GLU A 207 -16.11 1.83 34.63
CA GLU A 207 -14.65 1.84 34.72
C GLU A 207 -14.12 1.99 36.17
N ARG A 208 -14.95 2.46 37.11
CA ARG A 208 -14.59 2.55 38.54
C ARG A 208 -14.56 1.20 39.24
N HIS A 209 -15.13 0.17 38.62
CA HIS A 209 -15.14 -1.19 39.14
C HIS A 209 -13.97 -1.99 38.55
N ALA A 210 -13.47 -2.97 39.31
CA ALA A 210 -12.37 -3.83 38.90
C ALA A 210 -12.84 -4.90 37.90
N VAL A 211 -13.29 -4.47 36.72
CA VAL A 211 -13.85 -5.33 35.67
C VAL A 211 -12.75 -6.15 35.00
N LYS A 212 -12.89 -7.48 35.04
CA LYS A 212 -11.98 -8.45 34.39
C LYS A 212 -12.56 -9.02 33.10
N VAL A 213 -13.88 -9.22 33.08
CA VAL A 213 -14.64 -9.78 31.96
C VAL A 213 -15.90 -8.96 31.77
N ILE A 214 -16.20 -8.59 30.52
CA ILE A 214 -17.45 -7.95 30.13
C ILE A 214 -18.32 -8.97 29.41
N ALA A 215 -19.56 -9.09 29.87
CA ALA A 215 -20.57 -10.01 29.41
C ALA A 215 -21.82 -9.22 28.99
N PRO A 216 -21.90 -8.78 27.72
CA PRO A 216 -23.00 -7.96 27.23
C PRO A 216 -24.24 -8.81 26.91
N GLN A 217 -25.42 -8.20 27.01
CA GLN A 217 -26.68 -8.82 26.62
C GLN A 217 -26.64 -9.23 25.15
N HIS A 218 -26.02 -8.43 24.27
CA HIS A 218 -25.83 -8.78 22.86
C HIS A 218 -24.34 -8.89 22.49
N GLY A 219 -23.99 -9.87 21.65
CA GLY A 219 -22.65 -9.96 21.06
C GLY A 219 -21.68 -10.90 21.77
N TYR A 220 -20.39 -10.59 21.70
CA TYR A 220 -19.29 -11.39 22.24
C TYR A 220 -18.95 -11.03 23.68
N LEU A 221 -18.56 -12.03 24.49
CA LEU A 221 -17.86 -11.81 25.76
C LEU A 221 -16.40 -11.44 25.48
N PHE A 222 -15.80 -10.62 26.34
CA PHE A 222 -14.39 -10.25 26.19
C PHE A 222 -13.74 -9.95 27.54
N SER A 223 -12.42 -10.16 27.62
CA SER A 223 -11.66 -10.10 28.87
C SER A 223 -10.22 -9.64 28.64
N GLY A 224 -9.50 -9.40 29.73
CA GLY A 224 -8.07 -9.05 29.67
C GLY A 224 -7.84 -7.68 29.02
N PRO A 225 -6.80 -7.51 28.16
CA PRO A 225 -6.46 -6.21 27.60
C PRO A 225 -7.55 -5.63 26.68
N LEU A 226 -8.49 -6.46 26.20
CA LEU A 226 -9.64 -6.01 25.39
C LEU A 226 -10.55 -5.07 26.16
N VAL A 227 -10.72 -5.29 27.47
CA VAL A 227 -11.60 -4.46 28.32
C VAL A 227 -11.15 -3.00 28.30
N ALA A 228 -9.88 -2.75 28.61
CA ALA A 228 -9.32 -1.40 28.62
C ALA A 228 -9.34 -0.74 27.23
N HIS A 229 -9.00 -1.50 26.18
CA HIS A 229 -9.02 -1.01 24.80
C HIS A 229 -10.43 -0.58 24.36
N THR A 230 -11.44 -1.42 24.62
CA THR A 230 -12.84 -1.14 24.26
C THR A 230 -13.40 0.04 25.03
N ILE A 231 -13.13 0.12 26.35
CA ILE A 231 -13.50 1.27 27.19
C ILE A 231 -12.93 2.57 26.61
N HIS A 232 -11.63 2.57 26.26
CA HIS A 232 -10.98 3.75 25.71
C HIS A 232 -11.64 4.22 24.41
N LYS A 233 -11.88 3.31 23.46
CA LYS A 233 -12.49 3.65 22.16
C LYS A 233 -13.94 4.14 22.30
N LEU A 234 -14.76 3.46 23.11
CA LEU A 234 -16.18 3.84 23.23
C LEU A 234 -16.39 5.19 23.94
N LYS A 235 -15.49 5.63 24.84
CA LYS A 235 -15.58 6.96 25.46
C LYS A 235 -15.45 8.11 24.44
N GLY A 236 -14.75 7.87 23.33
CA GLY A 236 -14.57 8.83 22.24
C GLY A 236 -15.56 8.67 21.09
N LEU A 237 -16.45 7.68 21.12
CA LEU A 237 -17.32 7.36 20.00
C LEU A 237 -18.47 8.37 19.87
N GLU A 238 -18.59 8.99 18.69
CA GLU A 238 -19.76 9.78 18.33
C GLU A 238 -20.94 8.85 18.05
N CYS A 239 -22.10 9.13 18.65
CA CYS A 239 -23.29 8.29 18.55
C CYS A 239 -24.58 9.08 18.74
N GLY A 240 -25.71 8.47 18.37
CA GLY A 240 -27.05 8.97 18.67
C GLY A 240 -27.35 10.29 18.00
N LEU A 241 -27.69 11.30 18.79
CA LEU A 241 -28.05 12.63 18.32
C LEU A 241 -26.95 13.29 17.47
N TYR A 242 -25.68 12.96 17.69
CA TYR A 242 -24.61 13.43 16.80
C TYR A 242 -24.74 12.84 15.40
N LEU A 243 -25.17 11.58 15.32
CA LEU A 243 -25.47 10.91 14.07
C LEU A 243 -26.86 11.26 13.52
N MET A 244 -27.82 11.67 14.36
CA MET A 244 -29.13 12.14 13.88
C MET A 244 -29.12 13.60 13.43
N ALA A 245 -28.21 14.41 13.98
CA ALA A 245 -27.83 15.71 13.44
C ALA A 245 -27.17 15.57 12.05
N GLU A 246 -26.84 14.35 11.60
CA GLU A 246 -26.54 14.01 10.20
C GLU A 246 -27.78 14.08 9.28
N ARG A 247 -28.88 14.72 9.72
CA ARG A 247 -29.89 15.30 8.81
C ARG A 247 -29.64 16.77 8.46
N ASP A 248 -28.55 17.37 8.95
CA ASP A 248 -27.97 18.59 8.39
C ASP A 248 -26.86 18.22 7.38
N SER A 249 -26.96 18.78 6.17
CA SER A 249 -26.15 18.42 5.00
C SER A 249 -24.64 18.56 5.18
N ASP A 250 -24.17 19.30 6.19
CA ASP A 250 -22.76 19.61 6.36
C ASP A 250 -22.00 18.54 7.15
N ILE A 251 -22.65 17.87 8.11
CA ILE A 251 -22.02 16.80 8.89
C ILE A 251 -21.91 15.51 8.05
N GLN A 252 -22.91 15.21 7.21
CA GLN A 252 -22.81 14.12 6.22
C GLN A 252 -21.67 14.34 5.23
N ARG A 253 -21.54 15.56 4.68
CA ARG A 253 -20.40 15.91 3.83
C ARG A 253 -19.10 15.69 4.58
N LEU A 254 -18.97 16.15 5.82
CA LEU A 254 -17.76 15.99 6.61
C LEU A 254 -17.43 14.52 6.94
N SER A 255 -18.42 13.70 7.28
CA SER A 255 -18.22 12.27 7.57
C SER A 255 -17.81 11.51 6.31
N HIS A 256 -18.48 11.76 5.19
CA HIS A 256 -18.13 11.19 3.88
C HIS A 256 -16.73 11.64 3.42
N LEU A 257 -16.40 12.92 3.59
CA LEU A 257 -15.07 13.47 3.34
C LEU A 257 -14.02 12.82 4.24
N ASN A 258 -14.32 12.57 5.52
CA ASN A 258 -13.42 11.88 6.45
C ASN A 258 -13.20 10.42 6.08
N ALA A 259 -14.24 9.71 5.64
CA ALA A 259 -14.13 8.34 5.14
C ALA A 259 -13.29 8.28 3.86
N MET A 260 -13.54 9.19 2.90
CA MET A 260 -12.71 9.33 1.70
C MET A 260 -11.26 9.67 2.04
N LEU A 261 -11.03 10.60 2.98
CA LEU A 261 -9.68 10.92 3.46
C LEU A 261 -8.97 9.72 4.06
N ARG A 262 -9.66 8.87 4.82
CA ARG A 262 -9.10 7.62 5.35
C ARG A 262 -8.74 6.65 4.23
N ASP A 263 -9.62 6.44 3.25
CA ASP A 263 -9.38 5.55 2.10
C ASP A 263 -8.19 6.04 1.25
N ILE A 264 -8.11 7.36 1.00
CA ILE A 264 -6.99 8.02 0.32
C ILE A 264 -5.70 7.81 1.11
N THR A 265 -5.71 8.11 2.42
CA THR A 265 -4.51 7.99 3.27
C THR A 265 -4.02 6.55 3.35
N SER A 266 -4.94 5.60 3.51
CA SER A 266 -4.66 4.16 3.51
C SER A 266 -4.04 3.71 2.18
N THR A 267 -4.59 4.18 1.05
CA THR A 267 -4.03 3.93 -0.29
C THR A 267 -2.59 4.43 -0.41
N MET A 268 -2.31 5.63 0.10
CA MET A 268 -0.97 6.23 0.06
C MET A 268 0.05 5.52 0.98
N VAL A 269 -0.41 4.89 2.07
CA VAL A 269 0.46 4.19 3.03
C VAL A 269 0.74 2.74 2.59
N ILE A 270 -0.27 2.03 2.11
CA ILE A 270 -0.19 0.59 1.81
C ILE A 270 0.52 0.35 0.46
N SER A 271 0.16 1.13 -0.56
CA SER A 271 0.59 0.87 -1.94
C SER A 271 1.90 1.58 -2.26
N ARG A 272 2.87 0.84 -2.80
CA ARG A 272 4.18 1.40 -3.20
C ARG A 272 4.28 1.68 -4.69
N ASP A 273 3.48 1.02 -5.51
CA ASP A 273 3.47 1.13 -6.96
C ASP A 273 2.50 2.24 -7.42
N PHE A 274 2.95 3.12 -8.32
CA PHE A 274 2.16 4.26 -8.79
C PHE A 274 0.89 3.83 -9.54
N ARG A 275 0.92 2.70 -10.26
CA ARG A 275 -0.25 2.15 -10.92
C ARG A 275 -1.29 1.69 -9.90
N GLU A 276 -0.87 0.98 -8.86
CA GLU A 276 -1.79 0.52 -7.82
C GLU A 276 -2.43 1.70 -7.07
N ILE A 277 -1.64 2.75 -6.78
CA ILE A 277 -2.15 3.99 -6.19
C ILE A 277 -3.20 4.62 -7.12
N THR A 278 -2.88 4.76 -8.41
CA THR A 278 -3.78 5.38 -9.38
C THR A 278 -5.07 4.58 -9.56
N ASP A 279 -4.97 3.25 -9.66
CA ASP A 279 -6.13 2.36 -9.82
C ASP A 279 -7.06 2.44 -8.59
N ARG A 280 -6.50 2.53 -7.37
CA ARG A 280 -7.29 2.72 -6.14
C ARG A 280 -7.90 4.11 -6.02
N LEU A 281 -7.15 5.16 -6.36
CA LEU A 281 -7.67 6.53 -6.39
C LEU A 281 -8.79 6.68 -7.43
N LEU A 282 -8.65 6.05 -8.60
CA LEU A 282 -9.71 5.97 -9.60
C LEU A 282 -10.94 5.23 -9.04
N ALA A 283 -10.75 4.11 -8.34
CA ALA A 283 -11.86 3.39 -7.71
C ALA A 283 -12.60 4.23 -6.65
N ILE A 284 -11.92 5.11 -5.93
CA ILE A 284 -12.55 6.08 -5.01
C ILE A 284 -13.38 7.09 -5.81
N LEU A 285 -12.82 7.68 -6.87
CA LEU A 285 -13.54 8.61 -7.74
C LEU A 285 -14.78 7.97 -8.37
N GLN A 286 -14.69 6.71 -8.79
CA GLN A 286 -15.78 5.95 -9.42
C GLN A 286 -16.99 5.72 -8.51
N ARG A 287 -16.84 5.84 -7.19
CA ARG A 287 -17.97 5.78 -6.24
C ARG A 287 -18.82 7.05 -6.29
N GLU A 288 -18.20 8.18 -6.63
CA GLU A 288 -18.81 9.51 -6.55
C GLU A 288 -19.16 10.10 -7.92
N MET A 289 -18.45 9.70 -8.99
CA MET A 289 -18.61 10.22 -10.34
C MET A 289 -18.25 9.17 -11.41
N PRO A 290 -18.77 9.27 -12.64
CA PRO A 290 -18.51 8.30 -13.72
C PRO A 290 -17.12 8.46 -14.37
N ALA A 291 -16.06 8.43 -13.55
CA ALA A 291 -14.68 8.50 -13.98
C ALA A 291 -14.22 7.20 -14.66
N GLU A 292 -13.64 7.29 -15.86
CA GLU A 292 -13.13 6.14 -16.62
C GLU A 292 -11.62 5.95 -16.46
N SER A 293 -10.86 7.04 -16.48
CA SER A 293 -9.41 6.98 -16.42
C SER A 293 -8.81 8.22 -15.76
N LEU A 294 -7.60 8.03 -15.23
CA LEU A 294 -6.72 9.09 -14.76
C LEU A 294 -5.50 9.13 -15.67
N GLU A 295 -5.21 10.31 -16.20
CA GLU A 295 -3.99 10.57 -16.97
C GLU A 295 -3.28 11.79 -16.37
N PHE A 296 -1.96 11.86 -16.56
CA PHE A 296 -1.14 12.91 -15.97
C PHE A 296 -0.17 13.46 -17.00
N TYR A 297 -0.11 14.78 -17.12
CA TYR A 297 0.91 15.50 -17.87
C TYR A 297 1.77 16.27 -16.89
N VAL A 298 3.07 15.98 -16.84
CA VAL A 298 3.97 16.56 -15.83
C VAL A 298 5.22 17.13 -16.49
N HIS A 299 5.55 18.37 -16.17
CA HIS A 299 6.74 19.05 -16.63
C HIS A 299 7.96 18.58 -15.83
N LEU A 300 8.99 18.13 -16.53
CA LEU A 300 10.29 17.78 -15.96
C LEU A 300 11.22 19.00 -15.95
N GLU A 301 12.28 18.97 -15.15
CA GLU A 301 13.23 20.09 -15.03
C GLU A 301 13.96 20.42 -16.36
N ASN A 302 13.96 19.51 -17.33
CA ASN A 302 14.60 19.65 -18.64
C ASN A 302 13.63 20.08 -19.77
N GLU A 303 12.52 20.75 -19.43
CA GLU A 303 11.47 21.22 -20.36
C GLU A 303 10.70 20.13 -21.14
N ALA A 304 10.96 18.85 -20.85
CA ALA A 304 10.16 17.75 -21.40
C ALA A 304 8.89 17.53 -20.56
N VAL A 305 7.77 17.21 -21.23
CA VAL A 305 6.53 16.82 -20.56
C VAL A 305 6.39 15.30 -20.60
N LEU A 306 6.18 14.70 -19.43
CA LEU A 306 5.94 13.29 -19.22
C LEU A 306 4.43 13.03 -19.19
N HIS A 307 3.95 12.11 -20.03
CA HIS A 307 2.57 11.62 -20.00
C HIS A 307 2.51 10.25 -19.32
N LEU A 308 1.79 10.17 -18.21
CA LEU A 308 1.52 8.95 -17.45
C LEU A 308 0.06 8.57 -17.70
N ALA A 309 -0.17 7.42 -18.33
CA ALA A 309 -1.51 7.00 -18.74
C ALA A 309 -1.68 5.47 -18.67
N PRO A 310 -2.92 4.97 -18.56
CA PRO A 310 -3.21 3.53 -18.50
C PRO A 310 -2.61 2.73 -19.67
N GLU A 311 -2.58 3.29 -20.88
CA GLU A 311 -2.09 2.65 -22.12
C GLU A 311 -0.59 2.36 -22.03
N SER A 312 0.16 3.26 -21.40
CA SER A 312 1.59 3.08 -21.14
C SER A 312 1.86 2.33 -19.83
N ARG A 313 0.81 1.85 -19.15
CA ARG A 313 0.85 1.32 -17.77
C ARG A 313 1.55 2.29 -16.82
N TYR A 314 1.32 3.59 -17.02
CA TYR A 314 1.95 4.68 -16.27
C TYR A 314 3.49 4.66 -16.26
N ARG A 315 4.14 4.08 -17.28
CA ARG A 315 5.61 4.07 -17.38
C ARG A 315 6.23 5.43 -17.70
N GLY A 316 5.41 6.38 -18.17
CA GLY A 316 5.84 7.72 -18.54
C GLY A 316 6.45 7.77 -19.93
N VAL A 317 5.81 8.50 -20.84
CA VAL A 317 6.31 8.72 -22.19
C VAL A 317 6.51 10.22 -22.38
N ALA A 318 7.68 10.63 -22.89
CA ALA A 318 7.92 12.03 -23.23
C ALA A 318 7.10 12.39 -24.49
N VAL A 319 6.18 13.35 -24.36
CA VAL A 319 5.27 13.75 -25.44
C VAL A 319 5.08 15.27 -25.44
N ALA A 320 4.75 15.84 -26.60
CA ALA A 320 4.24 17.21 -26.64
C ALA A 320 2.81 17.22 -26.07
N PRO A 321 2.51 18.05 -25.04
CA PRO A 321 1.17 18.10 -24.47
C PRO A 321 0.17 18.69 -25.48
N PRO A 322 -1.12 18.29 -25.42
CA PRO A 322 -2.18 18.93 -26.17
C PRO A 322 -2.20 20.45 -25.94
N GLY A 323 -2.52 21.25 -26.97
CA GLY A 323 -2.40 22.72 -26.90
C GLY A 323 -3.14 23.38 -25.73
N GLN A 324 -4.28 22.82 -25.32
CA GLN A 324 -5.03 23.29 -24.14
C GLN A 324 -4.28 23.05 -22.83
N ILE A 325 -3.56 21.93 -22.69
CA ILE A 325 -2.74 21.60 -21.52
C ILE A 325 -1.42 22.36 -21.57
N ALA A 326 -0.82 22.50 -22.76
CA ALA A 326 0.42 23.24 -22.98
C ALA A 326 0.34 24.67 -22.45
N GLY A 327 -0.78 25.36 -22.72
CA GLY A 327 -1.03 26.73 -22.28
C GLY A 327 -1.32 26.89 -20.77
N MET A 328 -1.40 25.80 -20.00
CA MET A 328 -1.65 25.84 -18.56
C MET A 328 -0.35 25.88 -17.74
N PHE A 329 0.74 25.29 -18.26
CA PHE A 329 2.01 25.22 -17.53
C PHE A 329 2.60 26.60 -17.24
N GLY A 330 3.32 26.72 -16.12
CA GLY A 330 4.03 27.94 -15.74
C GLY A 330 3.18 29.04 -15.08
N HIS A 331 1.85 28.91 -15.11
CA HIS A 331 0.95 29.77 -14.33
C HIS A 331 1.11 29.53 -12.81
N SER A 332 1.08 30.61 -12.01
CA SER A 332 0.97 30.51 -10.54
C SER A 332 -0.47 30.15 -10.15
N ARG A 333 -0.65 29.55 -8.96
CA ARG A 333 -1.98 29.24 -8.41
C ARG A 333 -2.93 30.44 -8.43
N GLU A 334 -2.46 31.62 -8.02
CA GLU A 334 -3.25 32.87 -8.03
C GLU A 334 -3.65 33.28 -9.45
N SER A 335 -2.69 33.34 -10.39
CA SER A 335 -2.96 33.73 -11.78
C SER A 335 -3.93 32.77 -12.48
N TRP A 336 -3.89 31.49 -12.08
CA TRP A 336 -4.80 30.48 -12.58
C TRP A 336 -6.22 30.65 -12.03
N GLN A 337 -6.35 30.89 -10.73
CA GLN A 337 -7.65 31.10 -10.07
C GLN A 337 -8.36 32.35 -10.61
N GLU A 338 -7.64 33.46 -10.80
CA GLU A 338 -8.21 34.70 -11.37
C GLU A 338 -8.72 34.49 -12.80
N ARG A 339 -8.00 33.72 -13.61
CA ARG A 339 -8.33 33.49 -15.02
C ARG A 339 -9.53 32.55 -15.20
N MET A 340 -9.79 31.66 -14.25
CA MET A 340 -10.79 30.59 -14.38
C MET A 340 -12.06 30.79 -13.54
N GLY A 341 -12.06 31.68 -12.54
CA GLY A 341 -13.23 31.94 -11.69
C GLY A 341 -13.59 30.80 -10.72
N SER A 342 -13.03 29.60 -10.91
CA SER A 342 -13.09 28.42 -10.03
C SER A 342 -11.72 27.71 -10.02
N ARG A 343 -11.46 26.88 -8.99
CA ARG A 343 -10.22 26.07 -8.90
C ARG A 343 -10.14 24.95 -9.94
N PHE A 344 -11.27 24.48 -10.46
CA PHE A 344 -11.39 23.35 -11.39
C PHE A 344 -12.17 23.76 -12.63
N LYS A 345 -11.82 23.19 -13.79
CA LYS A 345 -12.53 23.46 -15.04
C LYS A 345 -12.91 22.16 -15.75
N PRO A 346 -14.20 21.92 -16.03
CA PRO A 346 -14.60 20.94 -17.03
C PRO A 346 -14.19 21.45 -18.41
N VAL A 347 -13.45 20.64 -19.14
CA VAL A 347 -12.97 20.94 -20.50
C VAL A 347 -13.27 19.76 -21.41
N PHE A 348 -13.74 20.02 -22.62
CA PHE A 348 -13.80 19.02 -23.66
C PHE A 348 -12.41 18.90 -24.32
N LEU A 349 -11.73 17.79 -24.07
CA LEU A 349 -10.53 17.40 -24.80
C LEU A 349 -10.92 16.40 -25.90
N GLN A 350 -10.56 16.69 -27.15
CA GLN A 350 -10.74 15.76 -28.25
C GLN A 350 -9.73 14.60 -28.12
N LYS A 351 -10.21 13.35 -28.01
CA LYS A 351 -9.33 12.18 -28.13
C LYS A 351 -8.75 12.14 -29.54
N ALA A 352 -7.44 11.93 -29.65
CA ALA A 352 -6.73 11.75 -30.92
C ALA A 352 -7.12 10.45 -31.67
N ARG A 353 -8.06 9.65 -31.15
CA ARG A 353 -8.66 8.50 -31.83
C ARG A 353 -10.18 8.58 -31.76
N ALA A 354 -10.77 8.55 -32.95
CA ALA A 354 -12.20 8.64 -33.22
C ALA A 354 -13.02 7.60 -32.44
N THR A 355 -14.01 8.06 -31.66
CA THR A 355 -15.46 7.71 -31.78
C THR A 355 -16.33 8.20 -30.63
N MET A 356 -15.81 8.85 -29.57
CA MET A 356 -16.66 9.48 -28.55
C MET A 356 -16.05 10.80 -28.06
N ASP A 357 -16.86 11.87 -28.03
CA ASP A 357 -16.55 13.08 -27.28
C ASP A 357 -16.66 12.74 -25.79
N CYS A 358 -15.55 12.65 -25.07
CA CYS A 358 -15.54 12.45 -23.62
C CYS A 358 -15.35 13.81 -22.93
N GLN A 359 -16.12 14.10 -21.88
CA GLN A 359 -15.87 15.27 -21.04
C GLN A 359 -14.67 14.98 -20.13
N HIS A 360 -13.80 15.96 -19.92
CA HIS A 360 -12.63 15.80 -19.07
C HIS A 360 -12.65 16.83 -17.94
N LEU A 361 -12.29 16.42 -16.73
CA LEU A 361 -12.00 17.34 -15.63
C LEU A 361 -10.48 17.55 -15.55
N LEU A 362 -10.07 18.81 -15.58
CA LEU A 362 -8.67 19.19 -15.45
C LEU A 362 -8.38 19.66 -14.03
N LEU A 363 -7.43 18.99 -13.40
CA LEU A 363 -6.98 19.28 -12.05
C LEU A 363 -5.50 19.70 -12.10
N PRO A 364 -5.19 20.99 -11.90
CA PRO A 364 -3.81 21.47 -11.92
C PRO A 364 -3.03 21.03 -10.68
N LEU A 365 -1.75 20.72 -10.87
CA LEU A 365 -0.80 20.36 -9.82
C LEU A 365 0.25 21.46 -9.70
N PHE A 366 0.45 21.96 -8.48
CA PHE A 366 1.33 23.09 -8.19
C PHE A 366 2.52 22.67 -7.32
N LYS A 367 3.70 23.24 -7.55
CA LYS A 367 4.91 22.90 -6.79
C LYS A 367 5.75 24.13 -6.47
N GLY A 368 6.51 24.03 -5.38
CA GLY A 368 7.47 25.05 -4.95
C GLY A 368 6.85 26.21 -4.18
N LYS A 369 7.71 27.13 -3.73
CA LYS A 369 7.29 28.31 -2.93
C LYS A 369 6.40 29.29 -3.70
N ASP A 370 6.59 29.36 -5.02
CA ASP A 370 5.83 30.25 -5.91
C ASP A 370 4.54 29.58 -6.43
N GLU A 371 4.20 28.38 -5.93
CA GLU A 371 3.04 27.58 -6.35
C GLU A 371 2.83 27.55 -7.86
N ARG A 372 3.89 27.22 -8.60
CA ARG A 372 3.86 27.17 -10.06
C ARG A 372 3.28 25.84 -10.53
N MET A 373 2.42 25.91 -11.53
CA MET A 373 1.84 24.71 -12.12
C MET A 373 2.93 23.92 -12.85
N TYR A 374 3.17 22.71 -12.38
CA TYR A 374 4.15 21.78 -12.96
C TYR A 374 3.48 20.53 -13.54
N GLY A 375 2.21 20.29 -13.24
CA GLY A 375 1.48 19.13 -13.73
C GLY A 375 -0.01 19.41 -13.91
N VAL A 376 -0.67 18.56 -14.70
CA VAL A 376 -2.11 18.55 -14.88
C VAL A 376 -2.59 17.10 -14.84
N VAL A 377 -3.54 16.82 -13.95
CA VAL A 377 -4.30 15.57 -13.95
C VAL A 377 -5.49 15.75 -14.89
N VAL A 378 -5.72 14.76 -15.73
CA VAL A 378 -6.83 14.67 -16.66
C VAL A 378 -7.68 13.49 -16.25
N ILE A 379 -8.93 13.75 -15.88
CA ILE A 379 -9.91 12.74 -15.49
C ILE A 379 -10.89 12.60 -16.63
N ALA A 380 -10.89 11.44 -17.31
CA ALA A 380 -11.87 11.16 -18.35
C ALA A 380 -13.20 10.75 -17.71
N VAL A 381 -14.31 11.33 -18.17
CA VAL A 381 -15.65 11.07 -17.66
C VAL A 381 -16.52 10.54 -18.79
N LYS A 382 -17.26 9.46 -18.52
CA LYS A 382 -18.06 8.75 -19.53
C LYS A 382 -19.29 9.52 -19.98
N ASP A 383 -19.96 10.15 -19.02
CA ASP A 383 -21.22 10.87 -19.20
C ASP A 383 -21.03 12.36 -18.90
N GLU A 384 -21.97 13.20 -19.34
CA GLU A 384 -21.95 14.62 -19.01
C GLU A 384 -22.11 14.81 -17.49
N ILE A 385 -21.20 15.58 -16.90
CA ILE A 385 -21.17 15.80 -15.45
C ILE A 385 -21.37 17.28 -15.14
N GLU A 386 -22.33 17.56 -14.26
CA GLU A 386 -22.52 18.89 -13.70
C GLU A 386 -21.53 19.08 -12.55
N VAL A 387 -20.69 20.12 -12.64
CA VAL A 387 -19.71 20.40 -11.59
C VAL A 387 -20.37 21.21 -10.49
N ASP A 388 -20.90 20.51 -9.50
CA ASP A 388 -21.50 21.08 -8.29
C ASP A 388 -20.47 21.28 -7.16
N SER A 389 -20.94 21.77 -6.01
CA SER A 389 -20.09 21.96 -4.83
C SER A 389 -19.50 20.65 -4.29
N HIS A 390 -20.20 19.53 -4.45
CA HIS A 390 -19.75 18.21 -3.97
C HIS A 390 -18.55 17.72 -4.77
N ILE A 391 -18.63 17.78 -6.10
CA ILE A 391 -17.52 17.41 -6.99
C ILE A 391 -16.33 18.36 -6.77
N CYS A 392 -16.57 19.65 -6.55
CA CYS A 392 -15.49 20.58 -6.20
C CYS A 392 -14.76 20.16 -4.92
N GLN A 393 -15.49 19.80 -3.86
CA GLN A 393 -14.91 19.34 -2.60
C GLN A 393 -14.16 18.00 -2.77
N LEU A 394 -14.73 17.06 -3.52
CA LEU A 394 -14.07 15.80 -3.86
C LEU A 394 -12.73 16.06 -4.57
N MET A 395 -12.71 16.94 -5.58
CA MET A 395 -11.49 17.30 -6.30
C MET A 395 -10.47 17.99 -5.40
N GLU A 396 -10.89 18.82 -4.44
CA GLU A 396 -9.99 19.43 -3.46
C GLU A 396 -9.29 18.38 -2.58
N GLN A 397 -10.03 17.39 -2.07
CA GLN A 397 -9.45 16.32 -1.25
C GLN A 397 -8.51 15.42 -2.08
N MET A 398 -8.91 15.09 -3.30
CA MET A 398 -8.11 14.27 -4.22
C MET A 398 -6.85 14.98 -4.70
N SER A 399 -6.87 16.32 -4.79
CA SER A 399 -5.76 17.13 -5.29
C SER A 399 -4.47 16.87 -4.53
N ALA A 400 -4.50 16.91 -3.20
CA ALA A 400 -3.31 16.69 -2.39
C ALA A 400 -2.73 15.28 -2.60
N ALA A 401 -3.58 14.26 -2.61
CA ALA A 401 -3.14 12.88 -2.77
C ALA A 401 -2.57 12.59 -4.17
N LEU A 402 -3.26 13.06 -5.22
CA LEU A 402 -2.79 12.94 -6.59
C LEU A 402 -1.49 13.72 -6.79
N GLN A 403 -1.38 14.92 -6.21
CA GLN A 403 -0.14 15.71 -6.26
C GLN A 403 1.03 14.95 -5.63
N VAL A 404 0.86 14.41 -4.41
CA VAL A 404 1.92 13.65 -3.73
C VAL A 404 2.28 12.38 -4.52
N ALA A 405 1.29 11.65 -5.02
CA ALA A 405 1.53 10.45 -5.82
C ALA A 405 2.32 10.77 -7.09
N VAL A 406 1.92 11.82 -7.82
CA VAL A 406 2.57 12.25 -9.07
C VAL A 406 3.96 12.82 -8.80
N GLU A 407 4.13 13.62 -7.75
CA GLU A 407 5.44 14.17 -7.38
C GLU A 407 6.43 13.05 -7.04
N ARG A 408 5.99 12.07 -6.24
CA ARG A 408 6.81 10.89 -5.91
C ARG A 408 7.22 10.13 -7.16
N GLU A 409 6.28 9.87 -8.08
CA GLU A 409 6.58 9.17 -9.33
C GLU A 409 7.52 9.98 -10.22
N THR A 410 7.33 11.30 -10.29
CA THR A 410 8.17 12.20 -11.08
C THR A 410 9.62 12.20 -10.57
N ILE A 411 9.80 12.26 -9.24
CA ILE A 411 11.13 12.15 -8.59
C ILE A 411 11.75 10.79 -8.87
N TYR A 412 10.98 9.70 -8.75
CA TYR A 412 11.48 8.36 -9.04
C TYR A 412 11.97 8.25 -10.49
N ARG A 413 11.22 8.80 -11.45
CA ARG A 413 11.57 8.83 -12.87
C ARG A 413 12.77 9.73 -13.15
N SER A 414 12.86 10.89 -12.51
CA SER A 414 14.02 11.77 -12.69
C SER A 414 15.30 11.11 -12.19
N ILE A 415 15.25 10.45 -11.04
CA ILE A 415 16.37 9.66 -10.49
C ILE A 415 16.73 8.51 -11.45
N GLU A 416 15.76 7.79 -12.01
CA GLU A 416 16.07 6.69 -12.93
C GLU A 416 16.72 7.19 -14.23
N LEU A 417 16.21 8.29 -14.80
CA LEU A 417 16.83 8.93 -15.96
C LEU A 417 18.24 9.45 -15.64
N GLU A 418 18.42 10.04 -14.47
CA GLU A 418 19.72 10.52 -14.02
C GLU A 418 20.69 9.36 -13.77
N ARG A 419 20.22 8.26 -13.15
CA ARG A 419 20.97 7.02 -12.97
C ARG A 419 21.39 6.45 -14.32
N GLN A 420 20.51 6.44 -15.31
CA GLN A 420 20.83 5.99 -16.66
C GLN A 420 21.89 6.90 -17.30
N ARG A 421 21.77 8.23 -17.17
CA ARG A 421 22.79 9.17 -17.66
C ARG A 421 24.13 9.00 -16.94
N PHE A 422 24.13 8.81 -15.62
CA PHE A 422 25.33 8.54 -14.83
C PHE A 422 25.97 7.22 -15.24
N TYR A 423 25.16 6.18 -15.47
CA TYR A 423 25.63 4.90 -15.97
C TYR A 423 26.25 5.05 -17.37
N GLU A 424 25.58 5.73 -18.30
CA GLU A 424 26.12 5.98 -19.65
C GLU A 424 27.42 6.79 -19.60
N ARG A 425 27.55 7.77 -18.69
CA ARG A 425 28.78 8.54 -18.48
C ARG A 425 29.89 7.74 -17.78
N SER A 426 29.56 6.80 -16.90
CA SER A 426 30.56 6.00 -16.20
C SER A 426 31.15 4.91 -17.08
N ILE A 427 30.36 4.41 -18.04
CA ILE A 427 30.80 3.36 -18.96
C ILE A 427 31.41 3.90 -20.26
N ARG A 428 31.36 5.22 -20.53
CA ARG A 428 31.92 5.84 -21.74
C ARG A 428 33.05 6.82 -21.44
N ASP A 429 34.03 6.87 -22.33
CA ASP A 429 35.13 7.84 -22.29
C ASP A 429 34.62 9.24 -22.71
N PRO A 430 34.84 10.29 -21.90
CA PRO A 430 34.27 11.61 -22.14
C PRO A 430 34.81 12.34 -23.37
N LEU A 431 36.00 11.98 -23.85
CA LEU A 431 36.60 12.59 -25.04
C LEU A 431 36.09 11.93 -26.33
N THR A 432 36.03 10.60 -26.34
CA THR A 432 35.80 9.83 -27.57
C THR A 432 34.38 9.25 -27.70
N GLY A 433 33.62 9.18 -26.60
CA GLY A 433 32.28 8.57 -26.57
C GLY A 433 32.26 7.04 -26.64
N LEU A 434 33.43 6.40 -26.80
CA LEU A 434 33.56 4.93 -26.79
C LEU A 434 33.42 4.37 -25.38
N PHE A 435 33.26 3.06 -25.25
CA PHE A 435 33.20 2.41 -23.93
C PHE A 435 34.55 2.49 -23.20
N THR A 436 34.53 2.53 -21.87
CA THR A 436 35.75 2.51 -21.05
C THR A 436 36.32 1.11 -20.94
N ARG A 437 37.64 1.01 -20.68
CA ARG A 437 38.31 -0.26 -20.33
C ARG A 437 37.58 -1.03 -19.22
N PHE A 438 37.12 -0.31 -18.19
CA PHE A 438 36.39 -0.92 -17.08
C PHE A 438 35.10 -1.60 -17.55
N TYR A 439 34.31 -0.94 -18.39
CA TYR A 439 33.09 -1.52 -18.95
C TYR A 439 33.36 -2.72 -19.85
N MET A 440 34.46 -2.67 -20.62
CA MET A 440 34.91 -3.80 -21.43
C MET A 440 35.20 -5.03 -20.57
N GLU A 441 35.96 -4.90 -19.48
CA GLU A 441 36.32 -6.03 -18.63
C GLU A 441 35.09 -6.67 -17.95
N ASP A 442 34.11 -5.87 -17.50
CA ASP A 442 32.83 -6.38 -16.96
C ASP A 442 32.01 -7.13 -18.03
N THR A 443 31.94 -6.56 -19.25
CA THR A 443 31.21 -7.18 -20.37
C THR A 443 31.88 -8.48 -20.82
N LEU A 444 33.21 -8.49 -20.94
CA LEU A 444 33.98 -9.68 -21.30
C LEU A 444 33.80 -10.81 -20.29
N ARG A 445 33.70 -10.52 -18.99
CA ARG A 445 33.45 -11.54 -17.96
C ARG A 445 32.17 -12.33 -18.24
N ARG A 446 31.08 -11.62 -18.57
CA ARG A 446 29.79 -12.24 -18.91
C ARG A 446 29.86 -13.04 -20.20
N LEU A 447 30.50 -12.49 -21.23
CA LEU A 447 30.68 -13.17 -22.52
C LEU A 447 31.55 -14.43 -22.39
N PHE A 448 32.59 -14.37 -21.55
CA PHE A 448 33.51 -15.48 -21.31
C PHE A 448 32.80 -16.64 -20.62
N GLU A 449 32.00 -16.37 -19.60
CA GLU A 449 31.18 -17.38 -18.94
C GLU A 449 30.20 -18.09 -19.88
N ILE A 450 29.62 -17.36 -20.84
CA ILE A 450 28.71 -17.93 -21.86
C ILE A 450 29.51 -18.82 -22.81
N HIS A 451 30.63 -18.33 -23.33
CA HIS A 451 31.50 -19.06 -24.25
C HIS A 451 32.07 -20.34 -23.62
N ASP A 452 32.44 -20.32 -22.34
CA ASP A 452 32.99 -21.49 -21.63
C ASP A 452 31.94 -22.58 -21.36
N ARG A 453 30.70 -22.21 -21.09
CA ARG A 453 29.62 -23.18 -20.76
C ARG A 453 29.13 -23.98 -21.96
N SER A 454 29.17 -23.40 -23.16
CA SER A 454 28.43 -23.94 -24.31
C SER A 454 29.24 -24.01 -25.60
N GLY A 455 30.56 -23.73 -25.54
CA GLY A 455 31.36 -23.52 -26.75
C GLY A 455 30.78 -22.39 -27.60
N GLY A 456 30.17 -21.40 -26.93
CA GLY A 456 29.19 -20.47 -27.48
C GLY A 456 29.75 -19.50 -28.52
N THR A 457 29.06 -18.37 -28.69
CA THR A 457 29.40 -17.34 -29.66
C THR A 457 30.86 -16.88 -29.53
N PRO A 458 31.72 -17.02 -30.56
CA PRO A 458 33.14 -16.65 -30.49
C PRO A 458 33.33 -15.19 -30.12
N VAL A 459 34.36 -14.89 -29.32
CA VAL A 459 34.73 -13.52 -28.91
C VAL A 459 36.12 -13.21 -29.44
N ALA A 460 36.26 -12.09 -30.14
CA ALA A 460 37.54 -11.61 -30.65
C ALA A 460 37.79 -10.15 -30.25
N LEU A 461 39.06 -9.76 -30.15
CA LEU A 461 39.48 -8.40 -29.81
C LEU A 461 40.44 -7.91 -30.89
N ALA A 462 40.18 -6.72 -31.42
CA ALA A 462 41.15 -5.92 -32.17
C ALA A 462 41.61 -4.75 -31.30
N MET A 463 42.87 -4.73 -30.91
CA MET A 463 43.52 -3.60 -30.20
C MET A 463 44.24 -2.72 -31.21
N LEU A 464 43.89 -1.44 -31.25
CA LEU A 464 44.45 -0.45 -32.16
C LEU A 464 45.25 0.59 -31.35
N ASP A 465 46.35 1.07 -31.93
CA ASP A 465 47.14 2.16 -31.37
C ASP A 465 47.46 3.19 -32.45
N VAL A 466 47.29 4.46 -32.12
CA VAL A 466 47.54 5.57 -33.06
C VAL A 466 49.05 5.76 -33.24
N ASP A 467 49.52 5.45 -34.44
CA ASP A 467 50.94 5.48 -34.76
C ASP A 467 51.51 6.90 -34.57
N HIS A 468 52.58 6.98 -33.77
CA HIS A 468 53.30 8.23 -33.52
C HIS A 468 52.45 9.34 -32.87
N PHE A 469 51.41 9.01 -32.10
CA PHE A 469 50.53 10.00 -31.48
C PHE A 469 51.26 11.03 -30.62
N LYS A 470 52.29 10.62 -29.85
CA LYS A 470 53.17 11.56 -29.14
C LYS A 470 53.78 12.64 -30.05
N ARG A 471 54.25 12.28 -31.25
CA ARG A 471 54.79 13.27 -32.22
C ARG A 471 53.71 14.19 -32.76
N ILE A 472 52.47 13.71 -32.85
CA ILE A 472 51.32 14.55 -33.20
C ILE A 472 51.09 15.56 -32.08
N ASN A 473 51.01 15.12 -30.83
CA ASN A 473 50.87 16.02 -29.67
C ASN A 473 52.02 17.02 -29.55
N ASP A 474 53.27 16.59 -29.70
CA ASP A 474 54.44 17.46 -29.59
C ASP A 474 54.47 18.54 -30.68
N ARG A 475 54.02 18.20 -31.90
CA ARG A 475 54.05 19.12 -33.06
C ARG A 475 52.83 20.03 -33.12
N TYR A 476 51.68 19.54 -32.68
CA TYR A 476 50.39 20.18 -32.92
C TYR A 476 49.69 20.66 -31.64
N GLY A 477 50.11 20.17 -30.47
CA GLY A 477 49.52 20.45 -29.16
C GLY A 477 48.42 19.45 -28.80
N HIS A 478 48.15 19.30 -27.50
CA HIS A 478 47.22 18.30 -26.98
C HIS A 478 45.78 18.43 -27.51
N VAL A 479 45.27 19.66 -27.63
CA VAL A 479 43.93 19.92 -28.22
C VAL A 479 43.79 19.31 -29.61
N ARG A 480 44.88 19.31 -30.39
CA ARG A 480 44.91 18.75 -31.74
C ARG A 480 45.03 17.22 -31.74
N GLY A 481 45.74 16.66 -30.76
CA GLY A 481 45.73 15.23 -30.52
C GLY A 481 44.33 14.73 -30.16
N ASP A 482 43.61 15.47 -29.33
CA ASP A 482 42.24 15.14 -28.92
C ASP A 482 41.30 15.06 -30.13
N GLU A 483 41.38 15.99 -31.09
CA GLU A 483 40.63 15.92 -32.35
C GLU A 483 40.95 14.66 -33.17
N VAL A 484 42.22 14.25 -33.19
CA VAL A 484 42.64 12.99 -33.84
C VAL A 484 42.01 11.79 -33.14
N LEU A 485 42.01 11.75 -31.82
CA LEU A 485 41.39 10.67 -31.04
C LEU A 485 39.88 10.62 -31.26
N CYS A 486 39.18 11.76 -31.25
CA CYS A 486 37.75 11.83 -31.55
C CYS A 486 37.45 11.32 -32.97
N ARG A 487 38.29 11.66 -33.96
CA ARG A 487 38.08 11.21 -35.35
C ARG A 487 38.30 9.71 -35.51
N VAL A 488 39.35 9.17 -34.89
CA VAL A 488 39.62 7.73 -34.87
C VAL A 488 38.47 6.99 -34.20
N ALA A 489 38.03 7.48 -33.03
CA ALA A 489 36.90 6.92 -32.31
C ALA A 489 35.61 6.89 -33.13
N HIS A 490 35.30 7.98 -33.84
CA HIS A 490 34.13 8.03 -34.71
C HIS A 490 34.19 6.99 -35.83
N ILE A 491 35.37 6.76 -36.42
CA ILE A 491 35.56 5.73 -37.45
C ILE A 491 35.38 4.32 -36.86
N VAL A 492 35.93 4.07 -35.68
CA VAL A 492 35.78 2.79 -34.96
C VAL A 492 34.31 2.53 -34.63
N GLN A 493 33.59 3.54 -34.13
CA GLN A 493 32.18 3.44 -33.79
C GLN A 493 31.28 3.23 -35.02
N ALA A 494 31.56 3.93 -36.12
CA ALA A 494 30.77 3.84 -37.35
C ALA A 494 30.95 2.50 -38.09
N ASP A 495 32.06 1.80 -37.83
CA ASP A 495 32.34 0.48 -38.43
C ASP A 495 31.92 -0.69 -37.53
N ALA A 496 31.62 -0.42 -36.26
CA ALA A 496 31.12 -1.41 -35.30
C ALA A 496 29.67 -1.81 -35.62
N ARG A 497 29.36 -3.10 -35.53
CA ARG A 497 28.02 -3.64 -35.76
C ARG A 497 27.18 -3.62 -34.49
N ALA A 498 25.88 -3.85 -34.64
CA ALA A 498 25.00 -4.10 -33.51
C ALA A 498 25.45 -5.37 -32.77
N GLY A 499 26.08 -5.20 -31.61
CA GLY A 499 26.66 -6.28 -30.80
C GLY A 499 28.17 -6.17 -30.59
N ASP A 500 28.88 -5.38 -31.39
CA ASP A 500 30.31 -5.10 -31.19
C ASP A 500 30.50 -4.06 -30.07
N LEU A 501 31.63 -4.13 -29.37
CA LEU A 501 31.99 -3.22 -28.28
C LEU A 501 33.21 -2.38 -28.65
N PRO A 502 33.04 -1.14 -29.16
CA PRO A 502 34.15 -0.23 -29.38
C PRO A 502 34.56 0.46 -28.07
N VAL A 503 35.84 0.37 -27.71
CA VAL A 503 36.39 0.70 -26.39
C VAL A 503 37.59 1.65 -26.55
N ARG A 504 37.78 2.57 -25.61
CA ARG A 504 39.05 3.27 -25.39
C ARG A 504 39.79 2.61 -24.23
N LEU A 505 40.99 2.11 -24.51
CA LEU A 505 41.80 1.32 -23.56
C LEU A 505 42.76 2.20 -22.75
N GLY A 506 43.25 3.28 -23.36
CA GLY A 506 44.26 4.16 -22.79
C GLY A 506 44.31 5.53 -23.48
N GLY A 507 45.47 6.18 -23.40
CA GLY A 507 45.67 7.53 -23.96
C GLY A 507 45.44 7.59 -25.47
N GLU A 508 46.09 6.69 -26.22
CA GLU A 508 46.08 6.59 -27.68
C GLU A 508 45.63 5.21 -28.21
N GLU A 509 45.11 4.37 -27.30
CA GLU A 509 44.79 2.96 -27.52
C GLU A 509 43.27 2.74 -27.57
N PHE A 510 42.84 1.99 -28.57
CA PHE A 510 41.44 1.65 -28.84
C PHE A 510 41.27 0.14 -28.91
N GLY A 511 40.07 -0.34 -28.65
CA GLY A 511 39.68 -1.74 -28.76
C GLY A 511 38.37 -1.89 -29.53
N LEU A 512 38.21 -3.00 -30.22
CA LEU A 512 36.91 -3.44 -30.73
C LEU A 512 36.72 -4.91 -30.35
N ILE A 513 35.76 -5.18 -29.47
CA ILE A 513 35.31 -6.55 -29.20
C ILE A 513 34.28 -6.92 -30.24
N VAL A 514 34.53 -8.02 -30.94
CA VAL A 514 33.63 -8.58 -31.95
C VAL A 514 33.04 -9.88 -31.39
N VAL A 515 31.72 -9.98 -31.42
CA VAL A 515 30.98 -11.14 -30.90
C VAL A 515 30.28 -11.85 -32.06
N GLY A 516 30.58 -13.13 -32.24
CA GLY A 516 29.83 -14.01 -33.16
C GLY A 516 30.41 -14.18 -34.56
N GLU A 517 31.64 -13.75 -34.80
CA GLU A 517 32.37 -14.10 -36.03
C GLU A 517 33.72 -14.80 -35.75
N PRO A 518 34.12 -15.79 -36.57
CA PRO A 518 35.39 -16.51 -36.39
C PRO A 518 36.62 -15.63 -36.72
N ALA A 519 37.81 -16.04 -36.26
CA ALA A 519 39.09 -15.30 -36.31
C ALA A 519 39.47 -14.62 -37.64
N VAL A 520 39.09 -15.19 -38.79
CA VAL A 520 39.37 -14.60 -40.11
C VAL A 520 38.61 -13.28 -40.30
N ALA A 521 37.48 -13.12 -39.65
CA ALA A 521 36.67 -11.91 -39.71
C ALA A 521 37.26 -10.77 -38.87
N VAL A 522 37.81 -11.01 -37.67
CA VAL A 522 38.34 -9.92 -36.83
C VAL A 522 39.57 -9.25 -37.48
N ALA A 523 40.44 -10.02 -38.15
CA ALA A 523 41.56 -9.46 -38.90
C ALA A 523 41.09 -8.61 -40.09
N SER A 524 40.01 -9.04 -40.77
CA SER A 524 39.38 -8.28 -41.86
C SER A 524 38.73 -6.99 -41.36
N VAL A 525 38.05 -7.02 -40.21
CA VAL A 525 37.50 -5.84 -39.54
C VAL A 525 38.62 -4.87 -39.15
N ALA A 526 39.69 -5.38 -38.53
CA ALA A 526 40.87 -4.61 -38.18
C ALA A 526 41.54 -3.94 -39.39
N GLU A 527 41.68 -4.67 -40.51
CA GLU A 527 42.27 -4.16 -41.74
C GLU A 527 41.39 -3.09 -42.39
N ARG A 528 40.07 -3.29 -42.37
CA ARG A 528 39.10 -2.29 -42.84
C ARG A 528 39.17 -1.00 -42.00
N LEU A 529 39.22 -1.12 -40.68
CA LEU A 529 39.40 0.01 -39.77
C LEU A 529 40.71 0.74 -40.05
N ARG A 530 41.82 0.01 -40.18
CA ARG A 530 43.14 0.56 -40.50
C ARG A 530 43.11 1.36 -41.81
N GLN A 531 42.53 0.80 -42.87
CA GLN A 531 42.41 1.47 -44.16
C GLN A 531 41.52 2.72 -44.08
N LYS A 532 40.38 2.65 -43.39
CA LYS A 532 39.48 3.80 -43.19
C LYS A 532 40.16 4.93 -42.40
N ILE A 533 40.93 4.61 -41.36
CA ILE A 533 41.67 5.58 -40.57
C ILE A 533 42.81 6.20 -41.41
N ALA A 534 43.56 5.39 -42.15
CA ALA A 534 44.63 5.89 -43.04
C ALA A 534 44.10 6.79 -44.17
N ALA A 535 42.87 6.54 -44.64
CA ALA A 535 42.20 7.36 -45.65
C ALA A 535 41.49 8.60 -45.09
N ALA A 536 41.36 8.70 -43.76
CA ALA A 536 40.64 9.80 -43.12
C ALA A 536 41.38 11.12 -43.37
N ARG A 537 40.65 12.09 -43.95
CA ARG A 537 41.16 13.45 -44.15
C ARG A 537 40.75 14.33 -42.99
N PHE A 538 41.70 15.09 -42.48
CA PHE A 538 41.48 16.15 -41.49
C PHE A 538 41.28 17.49 -42.22
N SER A 539 40.30 18.28 -41.79
CA SER A 539 39.93 19.58 -42.40
C SER A 539 40.51 20.77 -41.62
N GLY A 540 40.39 22.00 -42.16
CA GLY A 540 40.85 23.22 -41.48
C GLY A 540 42.38 23.37 -41.41
N THR A 541 42.91 23.90 -40.31
CA THR A 541 44.35 24.07 -40.02
C THR A 541 45.16 22.76 -39.97
N PHE A 542 44.50 21.62 -40.21
CA PHE A 542 45.02 20.26 -40.11
C PHE A 542 45.08 19.57 -41.49
N SER A 543 44.84 20.32 -42.56
CA SER A 543 44.87 19.80 -43.93
C SER A 543 46.23 19.17 -44.23
N GLY A 544 46.22 17.87 -44.53
CA GLY A 544 47.42 17.11 -44.88
C GLY A 544 48.02 16.24 -43.76
N LEU A 545 47.47 16.28 -42.53
CA LEU A 545 47.83 15.31 -41.50
C LEU A 545 47.41 13.90 -41.95
N ARG A 546 48.37 12.96 -41.95
CA ARG A 546 48.10 11.54 -42.18
C ARG A 546 48.25 10.81 -40.85
N VAL A 547 47.18 10.16 -40.42
CA VAL A 547 47.15 9.36 -39.19
C VAL A 547 46.99 7.90 -39.61
N THR A 548 47.84 7.04 -39.07
CA THR A 548 47.75 5.59 -39.24
C THR A 548 47.59 4.92 -37.89
N VAL A 549 47.12 3.67 -37.91
CA VAL A 549 47.04 2.84 -36.71
C VAL A 549 47.74 1.52 -36.96
N SER A 550 48.36 0.99 -35.92
CA SER A 550 48.78 -0.40 -35.85
C SER A 550 47.72 -1.18 -35.10
N THR A 551 47.45 -2.43 -35.50
CA THR A 551 46.41 -3.24 -34.88
C THR A 551 46.91 -4.65 -34.54
N GLY A 552 46.63 -5.11 -33.33
CA GLY A 552 46.79 -6.49 -32.90
C GLY A 552 45.44 -7.17 -32.72
N THR A 553 45.26 -8.38 -33.26
CA THR A 553 43.99 -9.12 -33.12
C THR A 553 44.17 -10.45 -32.40
N ALA A 554 43.27 -10.78 -31.48
CA ALA A 554 43.22 -12.09 -30.83
C ALA A 554 41.80 -12.67 -30.86
N LEU A 555 41.68 -13.97 -31.15
CA LEU A 555 40.47 -14.76 -30.90
C LEU A 555 40.59 -15.40 -29.52
N ARG A 556 39.54 -15.30 -28.70
CA ARG A 556 39.51 -15.86 -27.34
C ARG A 556 39.57 -17.38 -27.39
N GLN A 557 40.37 -17.98 -26.51
CA GLN A 557 40.41 -19.42 -26.30
C GLN A 557 39.47 -19.82 -25.14
N VAL A 558 38.94 -21.05 -25.18
CA VAL A 558 38.07 -21.56 -24.10
C VAL A 558 38.88 -21.69 -22.80
N GLY A 559 38.32 -21.22 -21.68
CA GLY A 559 39.01 -21.21 -20.39
C GLY A 559 40.10 -20.13 -20.25
N GLU A 560 40.30 -19.30 -21.27
CA GLU A 560 41.26 -18.20 -21.22
C GLU A 560 40.77 -17.07 -20.31
N SER A 561 41.68 -16.57 -19.47
CA SER A 561 41.43 -15.42 -18.61
C SER A 561 41.40 -14.10 -19.40
N ILE A 562 40.65 -13.11 -18.91
CA ILE A 562 40.58 -11.78 -19.54
C ILE A 562 41.98 -11.14 -19.69
N PRO A 563 42.86 -11.14 -18.66
CA PRO A 563 44.21 -10.61 -18.82
C PRO A 563 45.02 -11.30 -19.92
N GLY A 564 44.98 -12.64 -19.99
CA GLY A 564 45.70 -13.39 -21.02
C GLY A 564 45.17 -13.11 -22.44
N PHE A 565 43.86 -12.94 -22.58
CA PHE A 565 43.24 -12.57 -23.85
C PHE A 565 43.69 -11.19 -24.35
N ILE A 566 43.71 -10.20 -23.45
CA ILE A 566 44.17 -8.84 -23.76
C ILE A 566 45.67 -8.85 -24.07
N GLU A 567 46.47 -9.56 -23.27
CA GLU A 567 47.93 -9.67 -23.45
C GLU A 567 48.29 -10.26 -24.82
N ARG A 568 47.58 -11.28 -25.32
CA ARG A 568 47.82 -11.80 -26.67
C ARG A 568 47.52 -10.77 -27.77
N ALA A 569 46.44 -10.00 -27.63
CA ALA A 569 46.13 -8.94 -28.58
C ALA A 569 47.19 -7.82 -28.54
N ASP A 570 47.69 -7.49 -27.34
CA ASP A 570 48.76 -6.50 -27.13
C ASP A 570 50.11 -6.95 -27.72
N LEU A 571 50.48 -8.22 -27.54
CA LEU A 571 51.68 -8.80 -28.16
C LEU A 571 51.61 -8.73 -29.70
N ALA A 572 50.44 -9.02 -30.28
CA ALA A 572 50.24 -8.88 -31.72
C ALA A 572 50.32 -7.41 -32.16
N LEU A 573 49.80 -6.47 -31.37
CA LEU A 573 49.90 -5.03 -31.63
C LEU A 573 51.36 -4.54 -31.57
N TYR A 574 52.13 -5.04 -30.60
CA TYR A 574 53.56 -4.76 -30.48
C TYR A 574 54.35 -5.26 -31.70
N GLN A 575 54.02 -6.46 -32.21
CA GLN A 575 54.59 -6.97 -33.46
C GLN A 575 54.26 -6.05 -34.65
N ALA A 576 53.01 -5.58 -34.76
CA ALA A 576 52.61 -4.63 -35.80
C ALA A 576 53.43 -3.33 -35.75
N LYS A 577 53.66 -2.79 -34.55
CA LYS A 577 54.50 -1.60 -34.33
C LYS A 577 55.96 -1.83 -34.76
N ASN A 578 56.54 -2.98 -34.42
CA ASN A 578 57.95 -3.31 -34.72
C ASN A 578 58.20 -3.64 -36.19
N GLN A 579 57.22 -4.21 -36.89
CA GLN A 579 57.37 -4.53 -38.31
C GLN A 579 57.18 -3.32 -39.25
N GLY A 580 57.08 -2.11 -38.71
CA GLY A 580 57.02 -0.87 -39.50
C GLY A 580 55.68 -0.14 -39.42
N ARG A 581 54.82 -0.46 -38.45
CA ARG A 581 53.53 0.21 -38.18
C ARG A 581 52.54 0.11 -39.34
N ASN A 582 51.38 0.77 -39.19
CA ASN A 582 50.32 0.85 -40.20
C ASN A 582 49.94 -0.52 -40.78
N ARG A 583 49.75 -1.52 -39.91
CA ARG A 583 49.43 -2.90 -40.29
C ARG A 583 48.64 -3.62 -39.21
N VAL A 584 48.07 -4.76 -39.59
CA VAL A 584 47.40 -5.68 -38.69
C VAL A 584 48.28 -6.92 -38.48
N CYS A 585 48.47 -7.32 -37.23
CA CYS A 585 49.08 -8.60 -36.86
C CYS A 585 48.06 -9.39 -36.01
N SER A 586 48.07 -10.71 -36.15
CA SER A 586 47.15 -11.59 -35.43
C SER A 586 47.92 -12.50 -34.48
N ALA A 587 47.43 -12.65 -33.26
CA ALA A 587 47.95 -13.62 -32.31
C ALA A 587 47.70 -15.04 -32.83
N GLU A 588 48.72 -15.90 -32.77
CA GLU A 588 48.59 -17.28 -33.20
C GLU A 588 47.56 -18.03 -32.34
N SER A 589 46.70 -18.82 -32.99
CA SER A 589 45.80 -19.73 -32.29
C SER A 589 46.59 -21.00 -31.95
N SER A 590 47.08 -21.11 -30.72
CA SER A 590 47.68 -22.36 -30.23
C SER A 590 46.61 -23.45 -30.18
N ALA A 591 46.58 -24.33 -31.19
CA ALA A 591 45.76 -25.53 -31.20
C ALA A 591 46.56 -26.72 -30.66
N GLY A 592 46.21 -27.23 -29.47
CA GLY A 592 46.58 -28.56 -28.96
C GLY A 592 47.82 -28.66 -28.04
N PRO A 593 47.89 -29.66 -27.13
CA PRO A 593 48.93 -29.76 -26.11
C PRO A 593 50.22 -30.29 -26.72
N GLY A 594 51.26 -29.47 -26.78
CA GLY A 594 52.55 -29.85 -27.33
C GLY A 594 53.70 -29.07 -26.70
N GLN A 595 54.45 -29.79 -25.85
CA GLN A 595 55.86 -29.56 -25.49
C GLN A 595 56.39 -28.12 -25.40
N TRP A 596 56.59 -27.67 -24.16
CA TRP A 596 57.61 -26.68 -23.85
C TRP A 596 58.98 -27.25 -24.21
N THR A 597 59.60 -26.78 -25.29
CA THR A 597 61.05 -26.85 -25.45
C THR A 597 61.63 -25.57 -24.87
N LEU A 598 62.29 -25.71 -23.73
CA LEU A 598 63.15 -24.66 -23.16
C LEU A 598 64.21 -24.27 -24.18
N LEU A 599 64.23 -23.00 -24.56
CA LEU A 599 65.39 -22.34 -25.15
C LEU A 599 65.70 -21.11 -24.28
N PHE A 600 66.42 -21.37 -23.19
CA PHE A 600 67.38 -20.44 -22.63
C PHE A 600 68.75 -21.08 -22.80
N ASP A 601 69.55 -20.47 -23.69
CA ASP A 601 70.94 -20.07 -23.41
C ASP A 601 71.12 -18.67 -24.00
#